data_AF-D1CGM8-F1
#
_entry.id   AF-D1CGM8-F1
#
_cell.length_a   1.000
_cell.length_b   1.000
_cell.length_c   1.000
_cell.angle_alpha   90.00
_cell.angle_beta   90.00
_cell.angle_gamma   90.00
#
_symmetry.space_group_name_H-M   'P 1'
#
loop_
_entity.id
_entity.type
_entity.pdbx_description
1 polymer ?
#
loop_
_entity_poly.entity_id
_entity_poly.type
_entity_poly.pdbx_seq_one_letter_code
_entity_poly.pdbx_strand_id
1 'polypeptide(L)'
;MYLITLLLYTVIDIFAFVIHMSLTISVYAKRLLCVLLLLCITSASVVRAYEGVVGPGDRSGRPRGDELRGPRGDDRLFGFAGNDNLYGGPGNDRVYGGSGNDRIYGSLGNDYLVGGPGNNMLNGGPGRDVLRGGFDLDVIYGSYGNDLAYGGKGIDYIYGGPGADTLVGGKGYDVIVGGPGADVITAGEGFDIILPAAGADKVYGQEGNDKIMLHKDASKDYVYCGPGYDTVYTWDSKDFIADDCEDMQVLYLTGEN
;
A
#
# COMPACT_ATOMS: atom_id res chain seq x y z
N MET A 1 -76.82 51.07 -23.31
CA MET A 1 -75.69 50.75 -24.21
C MET A 1 -74.31 50.90 -23.56
N TYR A 2 -74.12 51.76 -22.54
CA TYR A 2 -72.81 51.97 -21.88
C TYR A 2 -72.39 50.87 -20.86
N LEU A 3 -73.33 50.14 -20.25
CA LEU A 3 -73.02 49.15 -19.20
C LEU A 3 -72.35 47.87 -19.74
N ILE A 4 -72.69 47.47 -20.97
CA ILE A 4 -72.15 46.26 -21.63
C ILE A 4 -70.72 46.49 -22.10
N THR A 5 -70.40 47.70 -22.58
CA THR A 5 -69.06 48.07 -23.01
C THR A 5 -68.09 48.10 -21.83
N LEU A 6 -68.50 48.62 -20.67
CA LEU A 6 -67.65 48.67 -19.46
C LEU A 6 -67.30 47.27 -18.93
N LEU A 7 -68.28 46.34 -18.95
CA LEU A 7 -68.08 44.93 -18.57
C LEU A 7 -67.11 44.22 -19.53
N LEU A 8 -67.19 44.48 -20.84
CA LEU A 8 -66.26 43.89 -21.82
C LEU A 8 -64.81 44.34 -21.60
N TYR A 9 -64.57 45.62 -21.31
CA TYR A 9 -63.21 46.12 -21.02
C TYR A 9 -62.63 45.48 -19.75
N THR A 10 -63.41 45.37 -18.68
CA THR A 10 -62.94 44.75 -17.43
C THR A 10 -62.61 43.26 -17.57
N VAL A 11 -63.34 42.53 -18.44
CA VAL A 11 -63.06 41.10 -18.68
C VAL A 11 -61.80 40.93 -19.52
N ILE A 12 -61.58 41.77 -20.53
CA ILE A 12 -60.37 41.74 -21.37
C ILE A 12 -59.11 42.03 -20.54
N ASP A 13 -59.16 43.00 -19.63
CA ASP A 13 -58.02 43.35 -18.77
C ASP A 13 -57.68 42.23 -17.76
N ILE A 14 -58.68 41.54 -17.21
CA ILE A 14 -58.47 40.38 -16.33
C ILE A 14 -57.84 39.22 -17.11
N PHE A 15 -58.30 38.93 -18.33
CA PHE A 15 -57.70 37.90 -19.17
C PHE A 15 -56.25 38.25 -19.57
N ALA A 16 -55.97 39.51 -19.90
CA ALA A 16 -54.62 39.97 -20.21
C ALA A 16 -53.67 39.86 -18.99
N PHE A 17 -54.17 40.18 -17.79
CA PHE A 17 -53.43 40.05 -16.53
C PHE A 17 -53.15 38.59 -16.16
N VAL A 18 -54.13 37.70 -16.33
CA VAL A 18 -53.97 36.25 -16.10
C VAL A 18 -52.98 35.64 -17.10
N ILE A 19 -53.02 36.03 -18.37
CA ILE A 19 -52.06 35.58 -19.39
C ILE A 19 -50.64 36.06 -19.07
N HIS A 20 -50.47 37.32 -18.64
CA HIS A 20 -49.17 37.84 -18.21
C HIS A 20 -48.64 37.16 -16.94
N MET A 21 -49.50 36.86 -15.95
CA MET A 21 -49.13 36.07 -14.77
C MET A 21 -48.72 34.63 -15.15
N SER A 22 -49.46 33.98 -16.05
CA SER A 22 -49.11 32.62 -16.52
C SER A 22 -47.81 32.58 -17.32
N LEU A 23 -47.53 33.59 -18.14
CA LEU A 23 -46.28 33.71 -18.91
C LEU A 23 -45.08 33.99 -18.01
N THR A 24 -45.23 34.85 -17.00
CA THR A 24 -44.15 35.14 -16.03
C THR A 24 -43.86 33.92 -15.15
N ILE A 25 -44.89 33.22 -14.65
CA ILE A 25 -44.72 31.95 -13.91
C ILE A 25 -44.01 30.90 -14.78
N SER A 26 -44.31 30.81 -16.08
CA SER A 26 -43.64 29.90 -17.02
C SER A 26 -42.15 30.23 -17.21
N VAL A 27 -41.79 31.53 -17.27
CA VAL A 27 -40.40 31.98 -17.37
C VAL A 27 -39.63 31.71 -16.08
N TYR A 28 -40.22 31.96 -14.91
CA TYR A 28 -39.60 31.63 -13.62
C TYR A 28 -39.49 30.12 -13.41
N ALA A 29 -40.49 29.33 -13.78
CA ALA A 29 -40.45 27.86 -13.72
C ALA A 29 -39.39 27.29 -14.66
N LYS A 30 -39.24 27.83 -15.89
CA LYS A 30 -38.16 27.44 -16.82
C LYS A 30 -36.78 27.86 -16.31
N ARG A 31 -36.64 29.05 -15.70
CA ARG A 31 -35.37 29.50 -15.09
C ARG A 31 -35.01 28.65 -13.87
N LEU A 32 -35.98 28.32 -13.01
CA LEU A 32 -35.77 27.46 -11.85
C LEU A 32 -35.43 26.02 -12.26
N LEU A 33 -36.12 25.47 -13.28
CA LEU A 33 -35.80 24.17 -13.86
C LEU A 33 -34.41 24.17 -14.52
N CYS A 34 -34.01 25.27 -15.16
CA CYS A 34 -32.68 25.43 -15.76
C CYS A 34 -31.58 25.56 -14.69
N VAL A 35 -31.83 26.26 -13.58
CA VAL A 35 -30.91 26.33 -12.43
C VAL A 35 -30.82 25.00 -11.68
N LEU A 36 -31.93 24.26 -11.51
CA LEU A 36 -31.90 22.90 -10.99
C LEU A 36 -31.19 21.93 -11.93
N LEU A 37 -31.40 22.03 -13.25
CA LEU A 37 -30.62 21.25 -14.22
C LEU A 37 -29.15 21.62 -14.20
N LEU A 38 -28.80 22.91 -14.11
CA LEU A 38 -27.40 23.34 -14.00
C LEU A 38 -26.77 22.87 -12.68
N LEU A 39 -27.49 22.93 -11.56
CA LEU A 39 -27.03 22.39 -10.27
C LEU A 39 -26.84 20.86 -10.32
N CYS A 40 -27.72 20.16 -11.04
CA CYS A 40 -27.63 18.71 -11.28
C CYS A 40 -26.50 18.35 -12.26
N ILE A 41 -26.23 19.19 -13.26
CA ILE A 41 -25.09 19.05 -14.16
C ILE A 41 -23.80 19.38 -13.43
N THR A 42 -23.77 20.38 -12.54
CA THR A 42 -22.60 20.66 -11.71
C THR A 42 -22.38 19.57 -10.68
N SER A 43 -23.41 18.97 -10.06
CA SER A 43 -23.20 17.83 -9.16
C SER A 43 -22.77 16.57 -9.93
N ALA A 44 -23.34 16.29 -11.11
CA ALA A 44 -22.89 15.18 -11.95
C ALA A 44 -21.47 15.39 -12.53
N SER A 45 -21.10 16.64 -12.83
CA SER A 45 -19.75 16.99 -13.34
C SER A 45 -18.72 17.10 -12.22
N VAL A 46 -19.13 17.50 -11.01
CA VAL A 46 -18.28 17.51 -9.80
C VAL A 46 -18.08 16.10 -9.25
N VAL A 47 -19.07 15.21 -9.36
CA VAL A 47 -18.89 13.77 -9.10
C VAL A 47 -17.90 13.17 -10.11
N ARG A 48 -17.98 13.55 -11.40
CA ARG A 48 -16.95 13.17 -12.38
C ARG A 48 -15.58 13.82 -12.17
N ALA A 49 -15.50 14.96 -11.52
CA ALA A 49 -14.23 15.61 -11.17
C ALA A 49 -13.54 14.97 -9.95
N TYR A 50 -14.29 14.30 -9.07
CA TYR A 50 -13.71 13.45 -8.02
C TYR A 50 -13.21 12.10 -8.57
N GLU A 51 -13.86 11.57 -9.60
CA GLU A 51 -13.34 10.42 -10.37
C GLU A 51 -12.22 10.80 -11.37
N GLY A 52 -11.74 12.05 -11.34
CA GLY A 52 -10.68 12.55 -12.22
C GLY A 52 -9.25 12.18 -11.84
N VAL A 53 -9.05 11.26 -10.89
CA VAL A 53 -7.70 10.81 -10.44
C VAL A 53 -7.56 9.28 -10.48
N VAL A 54 -8.47 8.59 -11.18
CA VAL A 54 -8.39 7.14 -11.37
C VAL A 54 -8.01 6.81 -12.81
N GLY A 55 -6.88 6.13 -13.00
CA GLY A 55 -6.49 5.59 -14.31
C GLY A 55 -7.52 4.57 -14.80
N PRO A 56 -7.53 4.23 -16.11
CA PRO A 56 -8.50 3.27 -16.66
C PRO A 56 -8.45 1.87 -16.04
N GLY A 57 -7.42 1.53 -15.26
CA GLY A 57 -7.32 0.27 -14.52
C GLY A 57 -7.42 0.38 -12.99
N ASP A 58 -7.70 1.57 -12.45
CA ASP A 58 -7.89 1.73 -11.00
C ASP A 58 -9.17 1.03 -10.52
N ARG A 59 -9.10 0.39 -9.35
CA ARG A 59 -10.21 -0.37 -8.75
C ARG A 59 -10.35 -0.11 -7.27
N SER A 60 -11.57 -0.22 -6.78
CA SER A 60 -11.88 -0.10 -5.36
C SER A 60 -12.87 -1.18 -4.93
N GLY A 61 -12.57 -1.79 -3.79
CA GLY A 61 -13.39 -2.77 -3.10
C GLY A 61 -14.49 -2.10 -2.28
N ARG A 62 -15.08 -2.90 -1.41
CA ARG A 62 -16.16 -2.57 -0.48
C ARG A 62 -15.72 -3.01 0.92
N PRO A 63 -16.48 -2.68 1.97
CA PRO A 63 -16.18 -3.14 3.33
C PRO A 63 -16.51 -4.64 3.57
N ARG A 64 -15.97 -5.53 2.75
CA ARG A 64 -16.04 -7.01 2.83
C ARG A 64 -14.87 -7.57 2.01
N GLY A 65 -14.58 -8.86 2.16
CA GLY A 65 -13.59 -9.52 1.30
C GLY A 65 -13.96 -9.47 -0.19
N ASP A 66 -13.06 -8.92 -0.99
CA ASP A 66 -13.18 -8.74 -2.43
C ASP A 66 -12.00 -9.37 -3.19
N GLU A 67 -12.16 -9.52 -4.51
CA GLU A 67 -11.08 -9.92 -5.42
C GLU A 67 -10.94 -8.85 -6.50
N LEU A 68 -9.82 -8.12 -6.50
CA LEU A 68 -9.53 -7.04 -7.45
C LEU A 68 -8.31 -7.39 -8.29
N ARG A 69 -8.38 -7.16 -9.60
CA ARG A 69 -7.28 -7.45 -10.54
C ARG A 69 -7.05 -6.27 -11.48
N GLY A 70 -5.95 -5.54 -11.32
CA GLY A 70 -5.56 -4.50 -12.25
C GLY A 70 -5.32 -5.09 -13.65
N PRO A 71 -5.68 -4.36 -14.72
CA PRO A 71 -5.33 -4.72 -16.09
C PRO A 71 -3.81 -4.58 -16.35
N ARG A 72 -3.43 -4.25 -17.59
CA ARG A 72 -2.04 -3.84 -17.88
C ARG A 72 -1.95 -2.33 -17.73
N GLY A 73 -0.81 -1.85 -17.26
CA GLY A 73 -0.53 -0.44 -17.03
C GLY A 73 -0.34 -0.17 -15.55
N ASP A 74 -0.01 1.08 -15.22
CA ASP A 74 0.19 1.49 -13.84
C ASP A 74 -1.17 1.79 -13.19
N ASP A 75 -1.61 0.91 -12.31
CA ASP A 75 -2.96 0.90 -11.73
C ASP A 75 -2.96 1.18 -10.23
N ARG A 76 -4.11 1.64 -9.71
CA ARG A 76 -4.33 1.77 -8.26
C ARG A 76 -5.47 0.90 -7.76
N LEU A 77 -5.18 0.05 -6.78
CA LEU A 77 -6.15 -0.86 -6.18
C LEU A 77 -6.32 -0.53 -4.69
N PHE A 78 -7.57 -0.50 -4.23
CA PHE A 78 -7.92 -0.27 -2.83
C PHE A 78 -8.89 -1.36 -2.35
N GLY A 79 -8.50 -2.20 -1.39
CA GLY A 79 -9.36 -3.23 -0.78
C GLY A 79 -10.37 -2.66 0.22
N PHE A 80 -9.89 -1.72 1.05
CA PHE A 80 -10.59 -1.08 2.16
C PHE A 80 -10.72 -1.96 3.41
N ALA A 81 -11.82 -2.67 3.61
CA ALA A 81 -12.02 -3.43 4.83
C ALA A 81 -12.53 -4.81 4.47
N GLY A 82 -12.05 -5.84 5.14
CA GLY A 82 -12.33 -7.22 4.76
C GLY A 82 -11.02 -7.95 4.50
N ASN A 83 -11.13 -9.22 4.10
CA ASN A 83 -9.96 -10.01 3.72
C ASN A 83 -9.95 -10.07 2.20
N ASP A 84 -9.11 -9.25 1.59
CA ASP A 84 -9.11 -9.02 0.15
C ASP A 84 -8.03 -9.83 -0.57
N ASN A 85 -8.26 -10.12 -1.84
CA ASN A 85 -7.23 -10.63 -2.76
C ASN A 85 -7.02 -9.61 -3.88
N LEU A 86 -5.87 -8.94 -3.85
CA LEU A 86 -5.54 -7.84 -4.73
C LEU A 86 -4.37 -8.21 -5.63
N TYR A 87 -4.52 -8.02 -6.93
CA TYR A 87 -3.50 -8.31 -7.94
C TYR A 87 -3.27 -7.06 -8.78
N GLY A 88 -2.08 -6.47 -8.72
CA GLY A 88 -1.69 -5.29 -9.51
C GLY A 88 -1.76 -5.58 -11.00
N GLY A 89 -1.02 -6.59 -11.44
CA GLY A 89 -0.96 -6.96 -12.85
C GLY A 89 0.36 -6.50 -13.46
N PRO A 90 0.50 -6.43 -14.78
CA PRO A 90 1.71 -5.91 -15.39
C PRO A 90 1.69 -4.38 -15.41
N GLY A 91 2.64 -3.73 -14.76
CA GLY A 91 2.73 -2.28 -14.63
C GLY A 91 3.43 -1.89 -13.34
N ASN A 92 3.57 -0.58 -13.08
CA ASN A 92 4.02 -0.10 -11.77
C ASN A 92 2.79 0.26 -10.95
N ASP A 93 2.31 -0.68 -10.16
CA ASP A 93 1.02 -0.59 -9.49
C ASP A 93 1.13 -0.02 -8.08
N ARG A 94 0.01 0.51 -7.58
CA ARG A 94 -0.14 0.90 -6.18
C ARG A 94 -1.32 0.16 -5.57
N VAL A 95 -1.04 -0.76 -4.67
CA VAL A 95 -2.05 -1.64 -4.09
C VAL A 95 -2.12 -1.44 -2.59
N TYR A 96 -3.33 -1.16 -2.10
CA TYR A 96 -3.61 -0.90 -0.69
C TYR A 96 -4.66 -1.91 -0.21
N GLY A 97 -4.29 -2.82 0.69
CA GLY A 97 -5.18 -3.79 1.33
C GLY A 97 -6.23 -3.09 2.18
N GLY A 98 -5.76 -2.39 3.21
CA GLY A 98 -6.61 -1.67 4.14
C GLY A 98 -6.66 -2.42 5.47
N SER A 99 -7.85 -2.67 6.01
CA SER A 99 -8.00 -3.40 7.27
C SER A 99 -8.51 -4.81 7.04
N GLY A 100 -7.87 -5.79 7.66
CA GLY A 100 -8.22 -7.19 7.56
C GLY A 100 -7.01 -8.00 7.10
N ASN A 101 -7.22 -9.27 6.79
CA ASN A 101 -6.13 -10.16 6.40
C ASN A 101 -6.07 -10.23 4.87
N ASP A 102 -5.24 -9.39 4.27
CA ASP A 102 -5.20 -9.22 2.82
C ASP A 102 -4.11 -10.07 2.15
N ARG A 103 -4.36 -10.47 0.91
CA ARG A 103 -3.33 -11.03 0.01
C ARG A 103 -3.10 -10.08 -1.14
N ILE A 104 -1.88 -9.60 -1.27
CA ILE A 104 -1.52 -8.53 -2.20
C ILE A 104 -0.37 -9.00 -3.08
N TYR A 105 -0.57 -8.95 -4.39
CA TYR A 105 0.42 -9.34 -5.39
C TYR A 105 0.67 -8.18 -6.35
N GLY A 106 1.89 -7.68 -6.45
CA GLY A 106 2.30 -6.66 -7.42
C GLY A 106 2.28 -7.23 -8.85
N SER A 107 3.00 -8.33 -9.03
CA SER A 107 3.24 -9.04 -10.29
C SER A 107 4.45 -8.49 -11.05
N LEU A 108 4.30 -7.89 -12.24
CA LEU A 108 5.46 -7.47 -13.05
C LEU A 108 5.55 -5.96 -13.05
N GLY A 109 6.70 -5.41 -12.66
CA GLY A 109 6.96 -3.98 -12.66
C GLY A 109 7.38 -3.52 -11.28
N ASN A 110 7.54 -2.20 -11.08
CA ASN A 110 7.98 -1.67 -9.81
C ASN A 110 6.76 -1.25 -8.99
N ASP A 111 6.34 -2.11 -8.08
CA ASP A 111 5.07 -2.00 -7.38
C ASP A 111 5.22 -1.36 -6.00
N TYR A 112 4.13 -0.75 -5.54
CA TYR A 112 4.01 -0.21 -4.18
C TYR A 112 2.84 -0.90 -3.48
N LEU A 113 3.14 -1.76 -2.50
CA LEU A 113 2.18 -2.62 -1.82
C LEU A 113 2.09 -2.26 -0.33
N VAL A 114 0.87 -2.09 0.17
CA VAL A 114 0.59 -1.81 1.59
C VAL A 114 -0.50 -2.75 2.10
N GLY A 115 -0.18 -3.57 3.11
CA GLY A 115 -1.14 -4.41 3.83
C GLY A 115 -2.08 -3.55 4.67
N GLY A 116 -1.55 -2.95 5.73
CA GLY A 116 -2.32 -2.19 6.72
C GLY A 116 -2.53 -2.99 7.99
N PRO A 117 -3.57 -2.73 8.79
CA PRO A 117 -3.87 -3.56 9.96
C PRO A 117 -4.39 -4.95 9.60
N GLY A 118 -4.00 -5.97 10.38
CA GLY A 118 -4.37 -7.37 10.17
C GLY A 118 -3.21 -8.18 9.59
N ASN A 119 -3.36 -9.50 9.53
CA ASN A 119 -2.28 -10.38 9.11
C ASN A 119 -2.24 -10.48 7.58
N ASN A 120 -1.30 -9.80 6.93
CA ASN A 120 -1.26 -9.70 5.48
C ASN A 120 -0.22 -10.62 4.85
N MET A 121 -0.41 -10.91 3.57
CA MET A 121 0.60 -11.55 2.73
C MET A 121 0.86 -10.67 1.51
N LEU A 122 2.09 -10.18 1.37
CA LEU A 122 2.52 -9.32 0.29
C LEU A 122 3.55 -10.05 -0.57
N ASN A 123 3.40 -9.98 -1.89
CA ASN A 123 4.37 -10.45 -2.86
C ASN A 123 4.60 -9.37 -3.93
N GLY A 124 5.82 -8.85 -4.02
CA GLY A 124 6.20 -7.83 -5.01
C GLY A 124 6.15 -8.41 -6.41
N GLY A 125 6.99 -9.42 -6.63
CA GLY A 125 7.12 -10.10 -7.91
C GLY A 125 8.42 -9.66 -8.58
N PRO A 126 8.55 -9.77 -9.91
CA PRO A 126 9.73 -9.22 -10.57
C PRO A 126 9.66 -7.71 -10.72
N GLY A 127 10.66 -7.01 -10.17
CA GLY A 127 10.74 -5.56 -10.21
C GLY A 127 11.58 -5.00 -9.09
N ARG A 128 11.58 -3.68 -8.93
CA ARG A 128 12.01 -3.03 -7.69
C ARG A 128 10.76 -2.60 -6.96
N ASP A 129 10.41 -3.34 -5.93
CA ASP A 129 9.15 -3.18 -5.23
C ASP A 129 9.34 -2.47 -3.89
N VAL A 130 8.27 -1.85 -3.41
CA VAL A 130 8.18 -1.28 -2.07
C VAL A 130 7.01 -1.93 -1.35
N LEU A 131 7.31 -2.69 -0.30
CA LEU A 131 6.33 -3.49 0.44
C LEU A 131 6.24 -3.02 1.88
N ARG A 132 5.02 -2.89 2.40
CA ARG A 132 4.76 -2.50 3.79
C ARG A 132 3.68 -3.39 4.39
N GLY A 133 4.04 -4.24 5.34
CA GLY A 133 3.13 -5.11 6.08
C GLY A 133 2.11 -4.28 6.87
N GLY A 134 2.60 -3.60 7.90
CA GLY A 134 1.80 -2.67 8.70
C GLY A 134 1.77 -3.06 10.17
N PHE A 135 0.65 -3.66 10.60
CA PHE A 135 0.46 -4.11 11.97
C PHE A 135 0.14 -5.60 11.97
N ASP A 136 0.37 -6.24 13.12
CA ASP A 136 0.10 -7.65 13.36
C ASP A 136 1.12 -8.55 12.63
N LEU A 137 0.77 -9.78 12.27
CA LEU A 137 1.72 -10.72 11.65
C LEU A 137 1.64 -10.62 10.14
N ASP A 138 2.68 -10.09 9.51
CA ASP A 138 2.76 -10.00 8.05
C ASP A 138 3.76 -11.01 7.47
N VAL A 139 3.49 -11.44 6.24
CA VAL A 139 4.40 -12.26 5.43
C VAL A 139 4.71 -11.51 4.14
N ILE A 140 5.98 -11.14 3.95
CA ILE A 140 6.43 -10.28 2.86
C ILE A 140 7.46 -11.01 2.01
N TYR A 141 7.22 -11.06 0.69
CA TYR A 141 8.13 -11.58 -0.31
C TYR A 141 8.49 -10.46 -1.30
N GLY A 142 9.74 -9.99 -1.33
CA GLY A 142 10.23 -9.09 -2.37
C GLY A 142 10.17 -9.77 -3.74
N SER A 143 10.79 -10.96 -3.82
CA SER A 143 10.94 -11.80 -5.00
C SER A 143 12.16 -11.41 -5.83
N TYR A 144 12.03 -10.97 -7.09
CA TYR A 144 13.19 -10.74 -7.96
C TYR A 144 13.41 -9.25 -8.17
N GLY A 145 14.60 -8.78 -7.84
CA GLY A 145 15.04 -7.40 -8.04
C GLY A 145 15.44 -6.78 -6.72
N ASN A 146 15.64 -5.46 -6.71
CA ASN A 146 16.24 -4.79 -5.55
C ASN A 146 15.14 -4.12 -4.73
N ASP A 147 14.57 -4.85 -3.78
CA ASP A 147 13.32 -4.50 -3.12
C ASP A 147 13.53 -3.73 -1.81
N LEU A 148 12.47 -3.05 -1.38
CA LEU A 148 12.40 -2.38 -0.09
C LEU A 148 11.20 -2.90 0.69
N ALA A 149 11.45 -3.67 1.75
CA ALA A 149 10.40 -4.29 2.56
C ALA A 149 10.42 -3.75 4.00
N TYR A 150 9.23 -3.43 4.52
CA TYR A 150 9.01 -3.07 5.92
C TYR A 150 7.95 -4.00 6.54
N GLY A 151 8.30 -4.74 7.58
CA GLY A 151 7.36 -5.52 8.39
C GLY A 151 6.38 -4.60 9.12
N GLY A 152 6.92 -3.79 10.03
CA GLY A 152 6.17 -2.76 10.74
C GLY A 152 6.07 -3.07 12.22
N LYS A 153 4.87 -3.40 12.71
CA LYS A 153 4.66 -3.80 14.10
C LYS A 153 4.09 -5.20 14.13
N GLY A 154 4.67 -6.08 14.93
CA GLY A 154 4.09 -7.38 15.22
C GLY A 154 5.15 -8.45 15.08
N ILE A 155 4.80 -9.55 14.44
CA ILE A 155 5.74 -10.66 14.23
C ILE A 155 5.80 -10.85 12.74
N ASP A 156 6.86 -10.39 12.09
CA ASP A 156 6.89 -10.34 10.64
C ASP A 156 7.84 -11.38 10.05
N TYR A 157 7.45 -11.94 8.91
CA TYR A 157 8.27 -12.83 8.11
C TYR A 157 8.62 -12.13 6.81
N ILE A 158 9.89 -11.78 6.62
CA ILE A 158 10.36 -11.03 5.46
C ILE A 158 11.37 -11.87 4.68
N TYR A 159 11.12 -12.06 3.38
CA TYR A 159 12.03 -12.69 2.43
C TYR A 159 12.31 -11.71 1.29
N GLY A 160 13.56 -11.23 1.16
CA GLY A 160 13.98 -10.35 0.07
C GLY A 160 13.92 -11.09 -1.26
N GLY A 161 14.75 -12.12 -1.40
CA GLY A 161 14.87 -12.91 -2.61
C GLY A 161 16.14 -12.56 -3.38
N PRO A 162 16.22 -12.86 -4.69
CA PRO A 162 17.39 -12.47 -5.47
C PRO A 162 17.42 -10.99 -5.81
N GLY A 163 18.50 -10.31 -5.42
CA GLY A 163 18.73 -8.89 -5.69
C GLY A 163 19.40 -8.22 -4.50
N ALA A 164 19.71 -6.93 -4.62
CA ALA A 164 20.27 -6.17 -3.50
C ALA A 164 19.13 -5.46 -2.77
N ASP A 165 18.66 -6.07 -1.69
CA ASP A 165 17.44 -5.69 -0.99
C ASP A 165 17.71 -4.80 0.23
N THR A 166 16.69 -4.07 0.65
CA THR A 166 16.67 -3.36 1.93
C THR A 166 15.48 -3.83 2.74
N LEU A 167 15.74 -4.52 3.84
CA LEU A 167 14.73 -5.20 4.65
C LEU A 167 14.70 -4.59 6.06
N VAL A 168 13.51 -4.24 6.53
CA VAL A 168 13.31 -3.66 7.86
C VAL A 168 12.22 -4.45 8.60
N GLY A 169 12.57 -5.11 9.70
CA GLY A 169 11.61 -5.86 10.54
C GLY A 169 10.63 -4.91 11.21
N GLY A 170 11.14 -4.10 12.14
CA GLY A 170 10.37 -3.06 12.82
C GLY A 170 10.29 -3.33 14.32
N LYS A 171 9.08 -3.54 14.85
CA LYS A 171 8.87 -3.86 16.27
C LYS A 171 8.35 -5.28 16.40
N GLY A 172 8.98 -6.07 17.25
CA GLY A 172 8.44 -7.31 17.78
C GLY A 172 9.41 -8.47 17.60
N TYR A 173 8.92 -9.62 17.13
CA TYR A 173 9.81 -10.76 16.87
C TYR A 173 9.77 -11.01 15.38
N ASP A 174 10.84 -10.67 14.68
CA ASP A 174 10.86 -10.73 13.23
C ASP A 174 11.79 -11.84 12.73
N VAL A 175 11.44 -12.44 11.60
CA VAL A 175 12.28 -13.39 10.87
C VAL A 175 12.58 -12.80 9.51
N ILE A 176 13.84 -12.42 9.30
CA ILE A 176 14.28 -11.73 8.10
C ILE A 176 15.29 -12.59 7.34
N VAL A 177 15.00 -12.84 6.08
CA VAL A 177 15.87 -13.56 5.16
C VAL A 177 16.19 -12.64 3.98
N GLY A 178 17.47 -12.33 3.79
CA GLY A 178 17.95 -11.50 2.67
C GLY A 178 17.73 -12.22 1.35
N GLY A 179 18.58 -13.20 1.08
CA GLY A 179 18.54 -14.00 -0.14
C GLY A 179 19.88 -13.89 -0.87
N PRO A 180 19.94 -14.22 -2.16
CA PRO A 180 21.15 -13.98 -2.94
C PRO A 180 21.26 -12.50 -3.32
N GLY A 181 22.33 -11.83 -2.90
CA GLY A 181 22.62 -10.45 -3.25
C GLY A 181 23.36 -9.71 -2.16
N ALA A 182 23.48 -8.40 -2.29
CA ALA A 182 24.14 -7.58 -1.28
C ALA A 182 23.06 -6.80 -0.54
N ASP A 183 22.60 -7.35 0.56
CA ASP A 183 21.41 -6.90 1.27
C ASP A 183 21.75 -5.96 2.42
N VAL A 184 20.79 -5.10 2.75
CA VAL A 184 20.83 -4.26 3.95
C VAL A 184 19.65 -4.63 4.83
N ILE A 185 19.93 -5.24 5.97
CA ILE A 185 18.93 -5.73 6.91
C ILE A 185 18.98 -4.93 8.19
N THR A 186 17.84 -4.40 8.63
CA THR A 186 17.64 -3.76 9.93
C THR A 186 16.52 -4.48 10.67
N ALA A 187 16.82 -5.19 11.75
CA ALA A 187 15.83 -6.02 12.41
C ALA A 187 14.86 -5.17 13.24
N GLY A 188 15.39 -4.36 14.17
CA GLY A 188 14.61 -3.32 14.84
C GLY A 188 14.53 -3.53 16.35
N GLU A 189 13.34 -3.41 16.93
CA GLU A 189 13.15 -3.66 18.36
C GLU A 189 12.66 -5.09 18.58
N GLY A 190 13.33 -5.85 19.44
CA GLY A 190 12.79 -7.07 20.02
C GLY A 190 13.74 -8.26 19.95
N PHE A 191 13.24 -9.45 19.66
CA PHE A 191 14.13 -10.59 19.45
C PHE A 191 13.95 -10.98 17.99
N ASP A 192 15.01 -10.88 17.21
CA ASP A 192 14.91 -11.14 15.78
C ASP A 192 15.77 -12.34 15.37
N ILE A 193 15.36 -12.99 14.28
CA ILE A 193 16.17 -14.00 13.59
C ILE A 193 16.52 -13.48 12.21
N ILE A 194 17.81 -13.35 11.94
CA ILE A 194 18.33 -12.76 10.72
C ILE A 194 19.16 -13.80 9.96
N LEU A 195 18.81 -14.03 8.69
CA LEU A 195 19.52 -14.88 7.75
C LEU A 195 19.83 -14.07 6.49
N PRO A 196 20.93 -13.31 6.44
CA PRO A 196 21.25 -12.50 5.26
C PRO A 196 21.43 -13.34 3.98
N ALA A 197 21.90 -14.59 4.14
CA ALA A 197 22.18 -15.53 3.06
C ALA A 197 23.40 -15.11 2.22
N ALA A 198 23.38 -15.26 0.89
CA ALA A 198 24.60 -15.26 0.10
C ALA A 198 24.86 -13.89 -0.53
N GLY A 199 26.08 -13.40 -0.40
CA GLY A 199 26.52 -12.12 -0.92
C GLY A 199 27.05 -11.22 0.18
N ALA A 200 27.32 -9.95 -0.13
CA ALA A 200 28.04 -9.07 0.78
C ALA A 200 27.06 -8.20 1.56
N ASP A 201 26.68 -8.67 2.74
CA ASP A 201 25.52 -8.15 3.44
C ASP A 201 25.88 -7.17 4.55
N LYS A 202 24.93 -6.29 4.87
CA LYS A 202 24.98 -5.40 6.02
C LYS A 202 23.82 -5.69 6.94
N VAL A 203 24.12 -6.13 8.15
CA VAL A 203 23.12 -6.50 9.13
C VAL A 203 23.20 -5.56 10.33
N TYR A 204 22.06 -5.03 10.71
CA TYR A 204 21.85 -4.22 11.90
C TYR A 204 20.80 -4.92 12.78
N GLY A 205 21.22 -5.50 13.91
CA GLY A 205 20.30 -6.12 14.89
C GLY A 205 19.38 -5.07 15.51
N GLN A 206 19.98 -3.98 15.98
CA GLN A 206 19.34 -2.87 16.71
C GLN A 206 19.06 -3.26 18.17
N GLU A 207 17.86 -3.00 18.71
CA GLU A 207 17.58 -3.20 20.14
C GLU A 207 17.04 -4.61 20.38
N GLY A 208 17.64 -5.30 21.34
CA GLY A 208 17.14 -6.55 21.88
C GLY A 208 18.11 -7.71 21.64
N ASN A 209 17.61 -8.94 21.73
CA ASN A 209 18.50 -10.10 21.79
C ASN A 209 18.38 -10.87 20.48
N ASP A 210 19.26 -10.62 19.53
CA ASP A 210 19.08 -11.13 18.18
C ASP A 210 19.88 -12.40 17.90
N LYS A 211 19.39 -13.17 16.92
CA LYS A 211 20.11 -14.30 16.35
C LYS A 211 20.43 -14.04 14.90
N ILE A 212 21.71 -13.96 14.60
CA ILE A 212 22.21 -13.65 13.27
C ILE A 212 22.97 -14.86 12.75
N MET A 213 22.52 -15.42 11.63
CA MET A 213 23.11 -16.62 11.03
C MET A 213 23.70 -16.28 9.67
N LEU A 214 25.00 -15.99 9.65
CA LEU A 214 25.73 -15.68 8.42
C LEU A 214 25.89 -16.93 7.55
N HIS A 215 25.94 -16.70 6.25
CA HIS A 215 26.13 -17.77 5.27
C HIS A 215 27.62 -18.05 5.09
N LYS A 216 27.94 -19.28 4.69
CA LYS A 216 29.31 -19.64 4.33
C LYS A 216 29.53 -19.36 2.85
N ASP A 217 30.15 -18.23 2.53
CA ASP A 217 30.50 -17.92 1.15
C ASP A 217 31.86 -17.21 1.01
N ALA A 218 32.09 -16.55 -0.12
CA ALA A 218 33.33 -15.83 -0.38
C ALA A 218 33.26 -14.34 -0.02
N SER A 219 32.07 -13.86 0.28
CA SER A 219 31.70 -12.47 0.54
C SER A 219 32.30 -11.98 1.86
N LYS A 220 32.02 -10.72 2.17
CA LYS A 220 32.33 -10.17 3.47
C LYS A 220 31.08 -9.48 3.99
N ASP A 221 30.56 -10.01 5.09
CA ASP A 221 29.42 -9.41 5.76
C ASP A 221 29.88 -8.39 6.80
N TYR A 222 29.00 -7.42 7.08
CA TYR A 222 29.18 -6.41 8.10
C TYR A 222 28.01 -6.47 9.07
N VAL A 223 28.29 -6.92 10.29
CA VAL A 223 27.28 -7.09 11.35
C VAL A 223 27.50 -6.03 12.43
N TYR A 224 26.43 -5.31 12.73
CA TYR A 224 26.31 -4.35 13.81
C TYR A 224 25.16 -4.83 14.70
N CYS A 225 25.46 -5.27 15.92
CA CYS A 225 24.43 -5.93 16.72
C CYS A 225 23.52 -4.90 17.37
N GLY A 226 24.12 -3.86 17.95
CA GLY A 226 23.38 -2.90 18.76
C GLY A 226 23.19 -3.39 20.20
N PRO A 227 22.31 -2.74 20.98
CA PRO A 227 22.13 -3.07 22.39
C PRO A 227 21.39 -4.39 22.62
N GLY A 228 22.03 -5.30 23.34
CA GLY A 228 21.40 -6.51 23.89
C GLY A 228 22.32 -7.72 23.88
N TYR A 229 21.74 -8.90 24.16
CA TYR A 229 22.45 -10.18 24.21
C TYR A 229 22.32 -10.92 22.89
N ASP A 230 23.16 -10.56 21.93
CA ASP A 230 23.11 -11.10 20.58
C ASP A 230 23.91 -12.39 20.41
N THR A 231 23.48 -13.24 19.49
CA THR A 231 24.20 -14.43 19.08
C THR A 231 24.46 -14.36 17.58
N VAL A 232 25.74 -14.31 17.19
CA VAL A 232 26.17 -14.39 15.78
C VAL A 232 26.80 -15.75 15.50
N TYR A 233 26.27 -16.43 14.51
CA TYR A 233 26.86 -17.63 13.93
C TYR A 233 27.58 -17.24 12.64
N THR A 234 28.90 -17.48 12.58
CA THR A 234 29.72 -17.26 11.38
C THR A 234 30.56 -18.49 11.06
N TRP A 235 30.92 -18.63 9.79
CA TRP A 235 31.67 -19.76 9.23
C TRP A 235 33.07 -19.42 8.79
N ASP A 236 33.36 -18.14 8.57
CA ASP A 236 34.67 -17.71 8.10
C ASP A 236 35.19 -16.48 8.85
N SER A 237 36.43 -16.09 8.55
CA SER A 237 37.14 -15.01 9.26
C SER A 237 37.14 -13.68 8.50
N LYS A 238 36.44 -13.60 7.36
CA LYS A 238 36.38 -12.41 6.53
C LYS A 238 35.30 -11.44 7.00
N ASP A 239 34.23 -11.97 7.57
CA ASP A 239 33.13 -11.20 8.13
C ASP A 239 33.64 -10.21 9.18
N PHE A 240 33.06 -9.03 9.15
CA PHE A 240 33.28 -8.01 10.15
C PHE A 240 32.10 -8.01 11.12
N ILE A 241 32.39 -8.27 12.39
CA ILE A 241 31.44 -8.12 13.48
C ILE A 241 31.92 -6.91 14.29
N ALA A 242 31.06 -5.89 14.42
CA ALA A 242 31.40 -4.65 15.08
C ALA A 242 31.59 -4.82 16.60
N ASP A 243 32.38 -3.94 17.21
CA ASP A 243 32.65 -3.96 18.65
C ASP A 243 31.43 -3.53 19.50
N ASP A 244 30.33 -3.08 18.87
CA ASP A 244 29.08 -2.71 19.56
C ASP A 244 28.27 -3.92 20.05
N CYS A 245 28.73 -5.12 19.73
CA CYS A 245 28.18 -6.39 20.20
C CYS A 245 28.71 -6.77 21.60
N GLU A 246 28.69 -5.86 22.57
CA GLU A 246 29.43 -5.99 23.85
C GLU A 246 28.98 -7.19 24.72
N ASP A 247 27.77 -7.71 24.51
CA ASP A 247 27.14 -8.80 25.27
C ASP A 247 26.88 -10.05 24.40
N MET A 248 27.77 -10.29 23.42
CA MET A 248 27.61 -11.29 22.37
C MET A 248 28.13 -12.70 22.68
N GLN A 249 27.45 -13.71 22.14
CA GLN A 249 28.02 -15.02 21.89
C GLN A 249 28.33 -15.21 20.39
N VAL A 250 29.61 -15.07 19.98
CA VAL A 250 30.06 -15.50 18.64
C VAL A 250 30.27 -17.01 18.66
N LEU A 251 29.53 -17.74 17.84
CA LEU A 251 29.76 -19.17 17.65
C LEU A 251 30.33 -19.42 16.25
N TYR A 252 31.62 -19.75 16.21
CA TYR A 252 32.27 -20.24 15.00
C TYR A 252 31.81 -21.67 14.74
N LEU A 253 31.03 -21.86 13.67
CA LEU A 253 30.54 -23.17 13.30
C LEU A 253 31.68 -23.96 12.62
N THR A 254 32.19 -24.98 13.32
CA THR A 254 33.17 -25.90 12.75
C THR A 254 32.43 -27.04 12.03
N GLY A 255 32.29 -26.93 10.70
CA GLY A 255 31.66 -27.97 9.89
C GLY A 255 32.09 -27.92 8.43
N GLU A 256 32.76 -29.00 7.98
CA GLU A 256 32.80 -29.40 6.58
C GLU A 256 31.42 -29.98 6.22
N ASN A 257 30.80 -29.43 5.17
CA ASN A 257 30.07 -30.13 4.10
C ASN A 257 29.32 -29.13 3.25
#